data_AF-A0A7S3MA45-F1
#
_entry.id   AF-A0A7S3MA45-F1
#
_cell.length_a   1.000
_cell.length_b   1.000
_cell.length_c   1.000
_cell.angle_alpha   90.00
_cell.angle_beta   90.00
_cell.angle_gamma   90.00
#
_symmetry.space_group_name_H-M   'P 1'
#
loop_
_entity.id
_entity.type
_entity.pdbx_description
1 polymer ?
#
loop_
_entity_poly.entity_id
_entity_poly.type
_entity_poly.pdbx_seq_one_letter_code
_entity_poly.pdbx_strand_id
1 'polypeptide(L)'
;ELVIKNVDLEKAVKKQGKVSFSLAVWGLSEYSKSSGLGDDAASIVHVFYESKDERKVLNAFSTAGLDLEQSEAVPVDPASSLQHEQEIMYSKECLLIQDDYVYEEGPPLSTAELKKRFGM
;
A
#
# COMPACT_ATOMS: atom_id res chain seq x y z
N GLU A 1 -7.47 -3.97 -0.73
CA GLU A 1 -6.60 -2.78 -0.71
C GLU A 1 -6.31 -2.36 0.72
N LEU A 2 -5.15 -1.77 0.99
CA LEU A 2 -4.73 -1.32 2.32
C LEU A 2 -4.32 0.15 2.26
N VAL A 3 -4.68 0.95 3.26
CA VAL A 3 -4.14 2.31 3.40
C VAL A 3 -3.04 2.29 4.45
N ILE A 4 -1.82 2.64 4.04
CA ILE A 4 -0.61 2.47 4.85
C ILE A 4 0.12 3.82 4.94
N LYS A 5 0.55 4.21 6.15
CA LYS A 5 1.41 5.38 6.34
C LYS A 5 2.76 5.15 5.68
N ASN A 6 3.27 6.14 4.94
CA ASN A 6 4.49 6.00 4.14
C ASN A 6 5.69 5.60 5.02
N VAL A 7 5.75 6.12 6.25
CA VAL A 7 6.80 5.78 7.24
C VAL A 7 6.80 4.30 7.64
N ASP A 8 5.63 3.65 7.67
CA ASP A 8 5.51 2.22 8.00
C ASP A 8 5.69 1.35 6.75
N LEU A 9 5.21 1.82 5.59
CA LEU A 9 5.46 1.20 4.30
C LEU A 9 6.97 1.09 4.03
N GLU A 10 7.76 2.14 4.29
CA GLU A 10 9.21 2.11 4.15
C GLU A 10 9.87 1.02 5.01
N LYS A 11 9.35 0.77 6.22
CA LYS A 11 9.85 -0.30 7.09
C LYS A 11 9.53 -1.67 6.50
N ALA A 12 8.34 -1.84 5.91
CA ALA A 12 7.95 -3.07 5.23
C ALA A 12 8.78 -3.32 3.96
N VAL A 13 8.96 -2.29 3.11
CA VAL A 13 9.79 -2.38 1.88
C VAL A 13 11.21 -2.83 2.19
N LYS A 14 11.82 -2.39 3.31
CA LYS A 14 13.15 -2.85 3.74
C LYS A 14 13.23 -4.35 4.07
N LYS A 15 12.09 -5.04 4.20
CA LYS A 15 12.01 -6.51 4.38
C LYS A 15 11.94 -7.26 3.05
N GLN A 16 11.62 -6.57 1.96
CA GLN A 16 11.57 -7.16 0.62
C GLN A 16 12.95 -7.72 0.25
N GLY A 17 12.96 -8.91 -0.35
CA GLY A 17 14.18 -9.66 -0.67
C GLY A 17 14.68 -10.58 0.44
N LYS A 18 14.33 -10.33 1.71
CA LYS A 18 14.46 -11.33 2.80
C LYS A 18 13.22 -12.20 2.92
N VAL A 19 12.07 -11.57 2.71
CA VAL A 19 10.77 -12.23 2.61
C VAL A 19 10.25 -11.99 1.20
N SER A 20 9.70 -13.04 0.59
CA SER A 20 9.18 -13.01 -0.78
C SER A 20 7.77 -12.44 -0.80
N PHE A 21 7.67 -11.16 -1.18
CA PHE A 21 6.41 -10.47 -1.45
C PHE A 21 6.64 -9.34 -2.46
N SER A 22 5.60 -9.02 -3.22
CA SER A 22 5.56 -7.89 -4.14
C SER A 22 4.55 -6.84 -3.66
N LEU A 23 4.74 -5.60 -4.09
CA LEU A 23 3.90 -4.47 -3.74
C LEU A 23 3.49 -3.71 -4.99
N ALA A 24 2.23 -3.25 -4.99
CA ALA A 24 1.79 -2.16 -5.84
C ALA A 24 1.37 -0.99 -4.93
N VAL A 25 1.92 0.19 -5.18
CA VAL A 25 1.81 1.36 -4.29
C VAL A 25 1.31 2.56 -5.08
N TRP A 26 0.21 3.15 -4.62
CA TRP A 26 -0.35 4.39 -5.15
C TRP A 26 -0.35 5.44 -4.05
N GLY A 27 0.43 6.51 -4.24
CA GLY A 27 0.54 7.59 -3.26
C GLY A 27 -0.80 8.32 -3.10
N LEU A 28 -1.18 8.64 -1.86
CA LEU A 28 -2.33 9.50 -1.62
C LEU A 28 -1.88 10.94 -1.42
N SER A 29 -2.54 11.86 -2.12
CA SER A 29 -2.35 13.30 -1.91
C SER A 29 -2.60 13.66 -0.44
N GLU A 30 -1.88 14.66 0.05
CA GLU A 30 -2.05 15.25 1.37
C GLU A 30 -3.49 15.70 1.67
N TYR A 31 -4.30 15.94 0.63
CA TYR A 31 -5.71 16.31 0.75
C TYR A 31 -6.64 15.11 0.93
N SER A 32 -6.16 13.88 0.73
CA SER A 32 -6.95 12.68 0.96
C SER A 32 -7.33 12.54 2.42
N LYS A 33 -8.52 11.98 2.68
CA LYS A 33 -9.01 11.76 4.05
C LYS A 33 -8.02 10.96 4.89
N SER A 34 -7.39 9.93 4.33
CA SER A 34 -6.48 9.04 5.06
C SER A 34 -4.99 9.45 5.02
N SER A 35 -4.64 10.46 4.21
CA SER A 35 -3.27 10.96 4.03
C SER A 35 -3.12 12.37 4.58
N GLY A 36 -1.89 12.86 4.71
CA GLY A 36 -1.58 14.18 5.24
C GLY A 36 -0.15 14.58 4.89
N LEU A 37 0.39 15.57 5.60
CA LEU A 37 1.78 16.02 5.41
C LEU A 37 2.75 15.23 6.29
N GLY A 38 4.00 15.09 5.83
CA GLY A 38 5.07 14.45 6.61
C GLY A 38 4.72 13.02 7.00
N ASP A 39 4.81 12.70 8.30
CA ASP A 39 4.56 11.36 8.84
C ASP A 39 3.10 10.89 8.67
N ASP A 40 2.18 11.83 8.41
CA ASP A 40 0.78 11.51 8.12
C ASP A 40 0.52 11.13 6.67
N ALA A 41 1.51 11.29 5.76
CA ALA A 41 1.38 10.88 4.38
C ALA A 41 1.14 9.36 4.27
N ALA A 42 0.19 8.98 3.41
CA ALA A 42 -0.24 7.60 3.24
C ALA A 42 -0.25 7.20 1.76
N SER A 43 -0.32 5.89 1.53
CA SER A 43 -0.47 5.28 0.21
C SER A 43 -1.49 4.15 0.27
N ILE A 44 -2.18 3.93 -0.85
CA ILE A 44 -2.92 2.68 -1.08
C ILE A 44 -1.90 1.63 -1.52
N VAL A 45 -1.96 0.46 -0.90
CA VAL A 45 -1.00 -0.62 -1.11
C VAL A 45 -1.73 -1.93 -1.33
N HIS A 46 -1.34 -2.65 -2.38
CA HIS A 46 -1.66 -4.06 -2.57
C HIS A 46 -0.42 -4.89 -2.24
N VAL A 47 -0.61 -5.93 -1.43
CA VAL A 47 0.46 -6.84 -1.01
C VAL A 47 0.22 -8.20 -1.66
N PHE A 48 1.20 -8.67 -2.41
CA PHE A 48 1.12 -9.92 -3.15
C PHE A 48 2.15 -10.90 -2.62
N TYR A 49 1.72 -12.13 -2.36
CA TYR A 49 2.58 -13.19 -1.86
C TYR A 49 2.02 -14.55 -2.23
N GLU A 50 2.90 -15.55 -2.21
CA GLU A 50 2.52 -16.95 -2.35
C GLU A 50 2.01 -17.49 -1.02
N SER A 51 0.99 -18.36 -1.03
CA SER A 51 0.39 -18.92 0.20
C SER A 51 1.43 -19.62 1.10
N LYS A 52 2.49 -20.19 0.52
CA LYS A 52 3.59 -20.82 1.28
C LYS A 52 4.41 -19.84 2.12
N ASP A 53 4.39 -18.55 1.79
CA ASP A 53 5.15 -17.49 2.45
C ASP A 53 4.28 -16.60 3.33
N GLU A 54 2.96 -16.81 3.36
CA GLU A 54 1.96 -16.02 4.10
C GLU A 54 2.41 -15.70 5.54
N ARG A 55 2.72 -16.73 6.33
CA ARG A 55 3.15 -16.53 7.73
C ARG A 55 4.40 -15.64 7.86
N LYS A 56 5.34 -15.71 6.91
CA LYS A 56 6.53 -14.84 6.93
C LYS A 56 6.17 -13.41 6.57
N VAL A 57 5.24 -13.22 5.63
CA VAL A 57 4.75 -11.91 5.20
C VAL A 57 3.97 -11.24 6.33
N LEU A 58 3.01 -11.94 6.95
CA LEU A 58 2.26 -11.44 8.10
C LEU A 58 3.20 -10.97 9.23
N ASN A 59 4.21 -11.78 9.56
CA ASN A 59 5.22 -11.40 10.55
C ASN A 59 6.07 -10.19 10.11
N ALA A 60 6.49 -10.14 8.84
CA ALA A 60 7.30 -9.03 8.33
C ALA A 60 6.55 -7.69 8.45
N PHE A 61 5.26 -7.68 8.09
CA PHE A 61 4.40 -6.51 8.20
C PHE A 61 4.06 -6.17 9.65
N SER A 62 3.78 -7.17 10.49
CA SER A 62 3.55 -6.96 11.92
C SER A 62 4.75 -6.29 12.59
N THR A 63 5.98 -6.69 12.26
CA THR A 63 7.20 -6.01 12.78
C THR A 63 7.41 -4.60 12.24
N ALA A 64 6.75 -4.25 11.13
CA ALA A 64 6.72 -2.89 10.59
C ALA A 64 5.60 -2.04 11.21
N GLY A 65 4.77 -2.61 12.10
CA GLY A 65 3.62 -1.94 12.71
C GLY A 65 2.32 -2.10 11.92
N LEU A 66 2.29 -3.00 10.94
CA LEU A 66 1.16 -3.19 10.02
C LEU A 66 0.51 -4.55 10.26
N ASP A 67 -0.76 -4.54 10.64
CA ASP A 67 -1.53 -5.75 10.86
C ASP A 67 -2.31 -6.13 9.60
N LEU A 68 -1.78 -7.11 8.86
CA LEU A 68 -2.43 -7.65 7.66
C LEU A 68 -3.52 -8.67 7.97
N GLU A 69 -3.58 -9.22 9.19
CA GLU A 69 -4.53 -10.29 9.54
C GLU A 69 -5.98 -9.78 9.57
N GLN A 70 -6.16 -8.46 9.67
CA GLN A 70 -7.48 -7.82 9.60
C GLN A 70 -8.02 -7.71 8.17
N SER A 71 -7.22 -8.01 7.16
CA SER A 71 -7.60 -7.93 5.75
C SER A 71 -7.67 -9.31 5.12
N GLU A 72 -8.72 -9.55 4.34
CA GLU A 72 -8.90 -10.81 3.64
C GLU A 72 -7.87 -10.95 2.50
N ALA A 73 -7.15 -12.08 2.49
CA ALA A 73 -6.29 -12.45 1.38
C ALA A 73 -7.14 -13.04 0.25
N VAL A 74 -7.09 -12.41 -0.92
CA VAL A 74 -7.85 -12.84 -2.10
C VAL A 74 -6.89 -13.38 -3.16
N PRO A 75 -7.13 -14.57 -3.75
CA PRO A 75 -6.36 -15.06 -4.87
C PRO A 75 -6.42 -14.11 -6.07
N VAL A 76 -5.29 -13.83 -6.69
CA VAL A 76 -5.23 -13.03 -7.93
C VAL A 76 -5.87 -13.82 -9.07
N ASP A 77 -6.76 -13.18 -9.83
CA ASP A 77 -7.34 -13.76 -11.03
C ASP A 77 -6.30 -13.80 -12.17
N PRO A 78 -5.96 -14.98 -12.73
CA PRO A 78 -5.08 -15.08 -13.90
C PRO A 78 -5.54 -14.26 -15.10
N ALA A 79 -6.83 -13.97 -15.21
CA ALA A 79 -7.43 -13.16 -16.27
C ALA A 79 -7.74 -11.71 -15.82
N SER A 80 -7.19 -11.26 -14.68
CA SER A 80 -7.39 -9.90 -14.18
C SER A 80 -7.04 -8.86 -15.25
N SER A 81 -7.93 -7.87 -15.40
CA SER A 81 -7.71 -6.72 -16.29
C SER A 81 -6.75 -5.69 -15.69
N LEU A 82 -6.33 -5.86 -14.44
CA LEU A 82 -5.46 -4.94 -13.74
C LEU A 82 -4.00 -5.24 -14.08
N GLN A 83 -3.31 -4.27 -14.67
CA GLN A 83 -1.95 -4.44 -15.17
C GLN A 83 -0.95 -4.86 -14.09
N HIS A 84 -0.99 -4.23 -12.91
CA HIS A 84 -0.07 -4.55 -11.81
C HIS A 84 -0.25 -5.98 -11.29
N GLU A 85 -1.47 -6.53 -11.33
CA GLU A 85 -1.72 -7.91 -10.91
C GLU A 85 -1.09 -8.89 -11.89
N GLN A 86 -1.25 -8.64 -13.20
CA GLN A 86 -0.65 -9.45 -14.26
C GLN A 86 0.89 -9.39 -14.20
N GLU A 87 1.45 -8.18 -14.06
CA GLU A 87 2.91 -7.99 -13.97
C GLU A 87 3.50 -8.73 -12.76
N ILE A 88 2.87 -8.63 -11.60
CA ILE A 88 3.33 -9.31 -10.39
C ILE A 88 3.16 -10.83 -10.49
N MET A 89 2.00 -11.29 -10.98
CA MET A 89 1.69 -12.72 -11.07
C MET A 89 2.67 -13.49 -11.96
N TYR A 90 3.09 -12.90 -13.08
CA TYR A 90 3.99 -13.56 -14.03
C TYR A 90 5.46 -13.19 -13.85
N SER A 91 5.79 -12.36 -12.86
CA SER A 91 7.17 -12.04 -12.51
C SER A 91 7.85 -13.19 -11.79
N LYS A 92 9.12 -13.42 -12.11
CA LYS A 92 9.99 -14.34 -11.35
C LYS A 92 10.61 -13.69 -10.11
N GLU A 93 10.60 -12.37 -10.06
CA GLU A 93 11.21 -11.57 -9.01
C GLU A 93 10.13 -10.85 -8.18
N CYS A 94 10.46 -10.53 -6.93
CA CYS A 94 9.62 -9.66 -6.11
C CYS A 94 9.66 -8.24 -6.67
N LEU A 95 8.51 -7.69 -7.02
CA LEU A 95 8.38 -6.36 -7.61
C LEU A 95 7.93 -5.34 -6.58
N LEU A 96 8.42 -4.11 -6.73
CA LEU A 96 7.85 -2.92 -6.11
C LEU A 96 7.39 -2.02 -7.25
N ILE A 97 6.10 -2.08 -7.56
CA ILE A 97 5.47 -1.19 -8.53
C ILE A 97 4.98 0.03 -7.75
N GLN A 98 5.51 1.20 -8.10
CA GLN A 98 5.12 2.46 -7.49
C GLN A 98 4.69 3.44 -8.57
N ASP A 99 3.52 4.04 -8.35
CA ASP A 99 3.01 5.11 -9.20
C ASP A 99 3.69 6.45 -8.83
N ASP A 100 4.06 7.23 -9.83
CA ASP A 100 4.65 8.57 -9.67
C ASP A 100 3.58 9.65 -9.39
N TYR A 101 2.31 9.35 -9.66
CA TYR A 101 1.18 10.21 -9.37
C TYR A 101 0.65 10.03 -7.94
N VAL A 102 -0.06 11.05 -7.48
CA VAL A 102 -0.81 11.03 -6.23
C VAL A 102 -2.30 11.08 -6.49
N TYR A 103 -3.05 10.37 -5.67
CA TYR A 103 -4.49 10.19 -5.83
C TYR A 103 -5.25 10.80 -4.64
N GLU A 104 -6.45 11.31 -4.90
CA GLU A 104 -7.35 11.79 -3.85
C GLU A 104 -8.39 10.72 -3.50
N GLU A 105 -8.52 10.40 -2.22
CA GLU A 105 -9.59 9.51 -1.73
C GLU A 105 -10.94 10.23 -1.72
N GLY A 106 -11.83 9.82 -2.63
CA GLY A 106 -13.22 10.26 -2.64
C GLY A 106 -13.40 11.70 -3.11
N PRO A 107 -14.53 12.36 -2.78
CA PRO A 107 -14.75 13.75 -3.16
C PRO A 107 -13.73 14.66 -2.44
N PRO A 108 -13.29 15.74 -3.09
CA PRO A 108 -12.32 16.67 -2.50
C PRO A 108 -12.84 17.22 -1.17
N LEU A 109 -11.94 17.33 -0.19
CA LEU A 109 -12.27 17.95 1.09
C LEU A 109 -12.81 19.36 0.88
N SER A 110 -13.82 19.74 1.66
CA SER A 110 -14.35 21.10 1.61
C SER A 110 -13.28 22.10 2.07
N THR A 111 -13.41 23.35 1.62
CA THR A 111 -12.47 24.41 1.98
C THR A 111 -12.40 24.64 3.49
N ALA A 112 -13.50 24.39 4.22
CA ALA A 112 -13.54 24.48 5.67
C ALA A 112 -12.72 23.36 6.35
N GLU A 113 -12.79 22.14 5.83
CA GLU A 113 -12.01 21.00 6.32
C GLU A 113 -10.52 21.19 6.06
N LEU A 114 -10.17 21.68 4.87
CA LEU A 114 -8.79 22.01 4.51
C LEU A 114 -8.21 23.08 5.45
N LYS A 115 -8.93 24.18 5.68
CA LYS A 115 -8.49 25.24 6.61
C LYS A 115 -8.28 24.73 8.03
N LYS A 116 -9.22 23.93 8.53
CA LYS A 116 -9.10 23.31 9.86
C LYS A 116 -7.89 22.38 9.95
N ARG A 117 -7.61 21.63 8.88
CA ARG A 117 -6.54 20.62 8.84
C ARG A 117 -5.15 21.22 8.70
N PHE A 118 -5.01 22.25 7.88
CA PHE A 118 -3.71 22.87 7.57
C PHE A 118 -3.47 24.22 8.26
N GLY A 119 -4.41 24.68 9.07
CA GLY A 119 -4.28 25.96 9.79
C GLY A 119 -4.26 27.19 8.88
N MET A 120 -4.96 27.12 7.74
CA MET A 120 -5.05 28.20 6.73
C MET A 120 -6.21 29.17 6.99
#